data_AF-A0A954U7M3-F1
#
_entry.id   AF-A0A954U7M3-F1
#
_cell.length_a   1.000
_cell.length_b   1.000
_cell.length_c   1.000
_cell.angle_alpha   90.00
_cell.angle_beta   90.00
_cell.angle_gamma   90.00
#
_symmetry.space_group_name_H-M   'P 1'
#
loop_
_entity.id
_entity.type
_entity.pdbx_description
1 polymer ?
#
loop_
_entity_poly.entity_id
_entity_poly.type
_entity_poly.pdbx_seq_one_letter_code
_entity_poly.pdbx_strand_id
1 'polypeptide(L)'
;EDKAVAILRERGEKLEGKRGARETAFGRFGLYCGLDKSTGAMVELKCESAPVTQNEQFINLCNDLAEGLAKSQGDIQTVEALLALPSPSKPSMTLGEQKAELFNRIRENFEVGRMCRMDGTCGGYSHNLGTVAGVLVQVEGGSDEAAKDVSMHIAAMRPVALSKDDLDTVLVDQEREYLRSAAIKEGKPANIVDKMVEGRLQQFIAEKALLAQPYVKDDKQTVGDFAKSKGMTVKKFELFILGQ
;
A
#
# COMPACT_ATOMS: atom_id res chain seq x y z
N GLU A 1 -33.94 22.96 15.83
CA GLU A 1 -33.02 21.83 15.60
C GLU A 1 -31.68 22.31 15.04
N ASP A 2 -31.66 23.21 14.06
CA ASP A 2 -30.42 23.77 13.46
C ASP A 2 -29.41 24.36 14.45
N LYS A 3 -29.88 25.08 15.48
CA LYS A 3 -29.01 25.62 16.54
C LYS A 3 -28.32 24.52 17.36
N ALA A 4 -28.99 23.40 17.60
CA ALA A 4 -28.40 22.28 18.34
C ALA A 4 -27.34 21.55 17.50
N VAL A 5 -27.60 21.38 16.20
CA VAL A 5 -26.63 20.82 15.25
C VAL A 5 -25.39 21.71 15.15
N ALA A 6 -25.56 23.02 15.03
CA ALA A 6 -24.45 23.98 14.96
C ALA A 6 -23.59 23.94 16.24
N ILE A 7 -24.21 23.92 17.43
CA ILE A 7 -23.48 23.81 18.71
C ILE A 7 -22.70 22.49 18.81
N LEU A 8 -23.28 21.38 18.33
CA LEU A 8 -22.60 20.08 18.33
C LEU A 8 -21.40 20.07 17.38
N ARG A 9 -21.48 20.72 16.21
CA ARG A 9 -20.36 20.90 15.28
C ARG A 9 -19.23 21.72 15.91
N GLU A 10 -19.55 22.90 16.45
CA GLU A 10 -18.55 23.78 17.07
C GLU A 10 -17.84 23.11 18.27
N ARG A 11 -18.58 22.35 19.09
CA ARG A 11 -17.99 21.55 20.18
C ARG A 11 -17.11 20.42 19.65
N GLY A 12 -17.50 19.81 18.53
CA GLY A 12 -16.73 18.79 17.84
C GLY A 12 -15.36 19.30 17.40
N GLU A 13 -15.33 20.42 16.69
CA GLU A 13 -14.10 21.06 16.21
C GLU A 13 -13.13 21.39 17.35
N LYS A 14 -13.64 21.94 18.46
CA LYS A 14 -12.82 22.22 19.66
C LYS A 14 -12.24 20.96 20.30
N LEU A 15 -12.98 19.84 20.27
CA LEU A 15 -12.51 18.56 20.79
C LEU A 15 -11.50 17.90 19.86
N GLU A 16 -11.69 18.01 18.55
CA GLU A 16 -10.73 17.52 17.55
C GLU A 16 -9.40 18.24 17.69
N GLY A 17 -9.39 19.57 17.76
CA GLY A 17 -8.16 20.34 17.98
C GLY A 17 -7.38 19.95 19.24
N LYS A 18 -8.07 19.51 20.32
CA LYS A 18 -7.42 19.00 21.54
C LYS A 18 -6.91 17.57 21.42
N ARG A 19 -7.50 16.75 20.55
CA ARG A 19 -7.17 15.32 20.39
C ARG A 19 -6.29 15.04 19.18
N GLY A 20 -6.13 15.99 18.26
CA GLY A 20 -5.28 15.86 17.08
C GLY A 20 -3.82 15.52 17.39
N ALA A 21 -3.35 15.83 18.61
CA ALA A 21 -2.01 15.48 19.09
C ALA A 21 -1.90 14.06 19.68
N ARG A 22 -2.99 13.28 19.74
CA ARG A 22 -2.96 11.91 20.23
C ARG A 22 -2.40 10.99 19.17
N GLU A 23 -1.56 10.07 19.62
CA GLU A 23 -0.97 9.05 18.78
C GLU A 23 -2.04 8.15 18.13
N THR A 24 -1.94 7.98 16.82
CA THR A 24 -2.77 7.07 16.03
C THR A 24 -1.90 5.93 15.50
N ALA A 25 -1.67 4.92 16.35
CA ALA A 25 -0.81 3.77 16.02
C ALA A 25 -1.54 2.64 15.26
N PHE A 26 -2.88 2.70 15.19
CA PHE A 26 -3.70 1.73 14.47
C PHE A 26 -4.24 2.37 13.19
N GLY A 27 -4.75 1.55 12.27
CA GLY A 27 -5.27 2.06 11.01
C GLY A 27 -5.54 0.96 10.00
N ARG A 28 -5.90 1.38 8.79
CA ARG A 28 -6.06 0.52 7.61
C ARG A 28 -5.80 1.29 6.34
N PHE A 29 -5.70 0.55 5.23
CA PHE A 29 -5.61 1.12 3.90
C PHE A 29 -6.93 0.96 3.14
N GLY A 30 -7.41 2.06 2.58
CA GLY A 30 -8.55 2.10 1.67
C GLY A 30 -8.06 1.92 0.25
N LEU A 31 -8.83 1.23 -0.57
CA LEU A 31 -8.45 0.88 -1.93
C LEU A 31 -9.58 1.18 -2.91
N TYR A 32 -9.22 1.80 -4.03
CA TYR A 32 -10.05 1.88 -5.22
C TYR A 32 -9.26 1.32 -6.38
N CYS A 33 -9.56 0.08 -6.79
CA CYS A 33 -8.87 -0.63 -7.87
C CYS A 33 -9.81 -1.63 -8.54
N GLY A 34 -9.42 -2.15 -9.69
CA GLY A 34 -10.19 -3.07 -10.54
C GLY A 34 -9.73 -2.97 -12.00
N LEU A 35 -9.82 -4.07 -12.73
CA LEU A 35 -9.50 -4.09 -14.17
C LEU A 35 -10.58 -3.39 -15.03
N ASP A 36 -11.76 -3.16 -14.47
CA ASP A 36 -12.83 -2.35 -15.06
C ASP A 36 -12.61 -0.83 -14.89
N LYS A 37 -11.59 -0.42 -14.12
CA LYS A 37 -11.27 0.97 -13.81
C LYS A 37 -10.04 1.42 -14.57
N SER A 38 -10.03 2.69 -14.97
CA SER A 38 -8.89 3.33 -15.62
C SER A 38 -7.91 4.00 -14.65
N THR A 39 -8.16 3.88 -13.34
CA THR A 39 -7.32 4.48 -12.28
C THR A 39 -7.38 3.62 -11.03
N GLY A 40 -6.25 3.48 -10.34
CA GLY A 40 -6.15 2.91 -9.01
C GLY A 40 -5.74 3.96 -7.97
N ALA A 41 -6.20 3.81 -6.73
CA ALA A 41 -5.71 4.61 -5.61
C ALA A 41 -5.73 3.85 -4.29
N MET A 42 -4.83 4.26 -3.40
CA MET A 42 -4.70 3.74 -2.04
C MET A 42 -4.49 4.90 -1.06
N VAL A 43 -5.20 4.88 0.07
CA VAL A 43 -5.08 5.89 1.14
C VAL A 43 -4.96 5.22 2.50
N GLU A 44 -4.02 5.69 3.31
CA GLU A 44 -3.84 5.29 4.71
C GLU A 44 -4.76 6.10 5.63
N LEU A 45 -5.53 5.44 6.47
CA LEU A 45 -6.32 6.08 7.52
C LEU A 45 -5.97 5.46 8.88
N LYS A 46 -5.48 6.31 9.79
CA LYS A 46 -5.04 5.93 11.13
C LYS A 46 -6.08 6.30 12.19
N CYS A 47 -6.11 5.56 13.29
CA CYS A 47 -6.99 5.78 14.45
C CYS A 47 -6.28 5.48 15.79
N GLU A 48 -6.91 5.86 16.90
CA GLU A 48 -6.36 5.68 18.26
C GLU A 48 -6.41 4.21 18.72
N SER A 49 -7.38 3.40 18.26
CA SER A 49 -7.57 2.03 18.75
C SER A 49 -7.78 0.97 17.67
N ALA A 50 -7.37 -0.27 17.96
CA ALA A 50 -7.54 -1.41 17.05
C ALA A 50 -9.01 -1.73 16.71
N PRO A 51 -9.98 -1.71 17.65
CA PRO A 51 -11.38 -2.03 17.33
C PRO A 51 -11.99 -1.11 16.28
N VAL A 52 -11.56 0.17 16.22
CA VAL A 52 -12.08 1.12 15.22
C VAL A 52 -11.68 0.73 13.80
N THR A 53 -10.57 0.03 13.59
CA THR A 53 -10.14 -0.45 12.26
C THR A 53 -11.15 -1.40 11.60
N GLN A 54 -12.00 -2.04 12.40
CA GLN A 54 -13.05 -2.97 11.98
C GLN A 54 -14.45 -2.32 11.91
N ASN A 55 -14.59 -1.06 12.34
CA ASN A 55 -15.86 -0.35 12.29
C ASN A 55 -16.24 -0.01 10.84
N GLU A 56 -17.41 -0.45 10.38
CA GLU A 56 -17.85 -0.27 8.98
C GLU A 56 -17.77 1.18 8.48
N GLN A 57 -18.01 2.17 9.34
CA GLN A 57 -18.01 3.58 8.93
C GLN A 57 -16.59 4.13 8.80
N PHE A 58 -15.64 3.59 9.57
CA PHE A 58 -14.21 3.85 9.38
C PHE A 58 -13.70 3.19 8.10
N ILE A 59 -14.14 1.96 7.82
CA ILE A 59 -13.84 1.26 6.57
C ILE A 59 -14.36 2.05 5.36
N ASN A 60 -15.62 2.50 5.43
CA ASN A 60 -16.25 3.25 4.35
C ASN A 60 -15.56 4.60 4.13
N LEU A 61 -15.23 5.36 5.19
CA LEU A 61 -14.46 6.60 5.05
C LEU A 61 -13.10 6.34 4.38
N CYS A 62 -12.41 5.27 4.77
CA CYS A 62 -11.13 4.91 4.18
C CYS A 62 -11.23 4.59 2.67
N ASN A 63 -12.28 3.85 2.28
CA ASN A 63 -12.55 3.55 0.87
C ASN A 63 -13.00 4.79 0.08
N ASP A 64 -13.81 5.67 0.68
CA ASP A 64 -14.25 6.93 0.08
C ASP A 64 -13.07 7.88 -0.16
N LEU A 65 -12.08 7.91 0.73
CA LEU A 65 -10.83 8.65 0.52
C LEU A 65 -10.09 8.13 -0.73
N ALA A 66 -9.95 6.80 -0.86
CA ALA A 66 -9.29 6.21 -2.01
C ALA A 66 -10.08 6.43 -3.32
N GLU A 67 -11.40 6.28 -3.30
CA GLU A 67 -12.25 6.52 -4.46
C GLU A 67 -12.26 8.01 -4.87
N GLY A 68 -12.34 8.91 -3.90
CA GLY A 68 -12.25 10.35 -4.14
C GLY A 68 -10.92 10.73 -4.77
N LEU A 69 -9.80 10.19 -4.27
CA LEU A 69 -8.48 10.39 -4.86
C LEU A 69 -8.42 9.86 -6.30
N ALA A 70 -8.88 8.63 -6.54
CA ALA A 70 -8.86 8.02 -7.87
C ALA A 70 -9.66 8.83 -8.91
N LYS A 71 -10.86 9.28 -8.52
CA LYS A 71 -11.81 10.01 -9.38
C LYS A 71 -11.57 11.52 -9.45
N SER A 72 -10.62 12.03 -8.67
CA SER A 72 -10.29 13.46 -8.65
C SER A 72 -9.85 13.95 -10.03
N GLN A 73 -10.20 15.19 -10.34
CA GLN A 73 -9.65 15.90 -11.50
C GLN A 73 -8.41 16.66 -11.05
N GLY A 74 -7.31 16.49 -11.78
CA GLY A 74 -6.04 17.13 -11.46
C GLY A 74 -5.17 16.31 -10.52
N ASP A 75 -4.02 16.88 -10.18
CA ASP A 75 -2.97 16.20 -9.44
C ASP A 75 -3.10 16.49 -7.93
N ILE A 76 -3.87 15.65 -7.22
CA ILE A 76 -4.08 15.78 -5.77
C ILE A 76 -2.86 15.20 -5.04
N GLN A 77 -2.02 16.10 -4.53
CA GLN A 77 -0.74 15.75 -3.90
C GLN A 77 -0.72 15.98 -2.37
N THR A 78 -1.76 16.61 -1.80
CA THR A 78 -1.84 16.88 -0.36
C THR A 78 -3.11 16.32 0.28
N VAL A 79 -3.02 15.99 1.57
CA VAL A 79 -4.16 15.52 2.36
C VAL A 79 -5.25 16.57 2.44
N GLU A 80 -4.89 17.84 2.55
CA GLU A 80 -5.86 18.95 2.60
C GLU A 80 -6.67 19.03 1.30
N ALA A 81 -6.01 18.87 0.15
CA ALA A 81 -6.67 18.86 -1.15
C ALA A 81 -7.59 17.64 -1.29
N LEU A 82 -7.17 16.46 -0.81
CA LEU A 82 -8.00 15.26 -0.77
C LEU A 82 -9.25 15.48 0.11
N LEU A 83 -9.07 16.01 1.33
CA LEU A 83 -10.18 16.23 2.26
C LEU A 83 -11.19 17.28 1.77
N ALA A 84 -10.80 18.16 0.85
CA ALA A 84 -11.69 19.13 0.22
C ALA A 84 -12.58 18.52 -0.89
N LEU A 85 -12.29 17.31 -1.38
CA LEU A 85 -13.10 16.68 -2.42
C LEU A 85 -14.47 16.24 -1.87
N PRO A 86 -15.51 16.20 -2.72
CA PRO A 86 -16.80 15.61 -2.36
C PRO A 86 -16.63 14.14 -1.96
N SER A 87 -17.34 13.71 -0.90
CA SER A 87 -17.39 12.30 -0.54
C SER A 87 -18.15 11.51 -1.61
N PRO A 88 -17.57 10.41 -2.16
CA PRO A 88 -18.27 9.57 -3.14
C PRO A 88 -19.58 8.99 -2.62
N SER A 89 -19.61 8.50 -1.37
CA SER A 89 -20.82 7.95 -0.76
C SER A 89 -21.77 9.01 -0.20
N LYS A 90 -21.30 10.23 0.06
CA LYS A 90 -22.10 11.35 0.59
C LYS A 90 -21.84 12.67 -0.18
N PRO A 91 -22.34 12.82 -1.43
CA PRO A 91 -21.96 13.94 -2.30
C PRO A 91 -22.31 15.35 -1.78
N SER A 92 -23.20 15.45 -0.78
CA SER A 92 -23.57 16.73 -0.15
C SER A 92 -22.54 17.26 0.85
N MET A 93 -21.45 16.53 1.09
CA MET A 93 -20.37 16.93 1.99
C MET A 93 -19.01 16.52 1.43
N THR A 94 -17.97 17.14 1.95
CA THR A 94 -16.58 16.82 1.65
C THR A 94 -16.09 15.60 2.44
N LEU A 95 -14.99 14.99 2.01
CA LEU A 95 -14.30 13.93 2.75
C LEU A 95 -13.84 14.41 4.15
N GLY A 96 -13.43 15.67 4.27
CA GLY A 96 -13.10 16.31 5.54
C GLY A 96 -14.29 16.40 6.49
N GLU A 97 -15.46 16.82 5.99
CA GLU A 97 -16.70 16.84 6.77
C GLU A 97 -17.15 15.43 7.18
N GLN A 98 -17.03 14.44 6.28
CA GLN A 98 -17.30 13.05 6.59
C GLN A 98 -16.38 12.52 7.71
N LYS A 99 -15.08 12.86 7.67
CA LYS A 99 -14.12 12.54 8.74
C LYS A 99 -14.53 13.19 10.07
N ALA A 100 -14.90 14.47 10.06
CA ALA A 100 -15.32 15.21 11.24
C ALA A 100 -16.64 14.68 11.85
N GLU A 101 -17.59 14.26 11.02
CA GLU A 101 -18.81 13.57 11.48
C GLU A 101 -18.46 12.26 12.19
N LEU A 102 -17.56 11.46 11.61
CA LEU A 102 -17.13 10.19 12.20
C LEU A 102 -16.40 10.42 13.52
N PHE A 103 -15.50 11.41 13.59
CA PHE A 103 -14.84 11.83 14.82
C PHE A 103 -15.87 12.17 15.91
N ASN A 104 -16.92 12.91 15.56
CA ASN A 104 -17.96 13.30 16.51
C ASN A 104 -18.78 12.12 17.06
N ARG A 105 -18.89 11.03 16.29
CA ARG A 105 -19.60 9.82 16.72
C ARG A 105 -18.71 8.87 17.51
N ILE A 106 -17.53 8.54 16.99
CA ILE A 106 -16.62 7.56 17.60
C ILE A 106 -15.83 8.19 18.75
N ARG A 107 -15.57 9.49 18.68
CA ARG A 107 -14.73 10.23 19.63
C ARG A 107 -13.31 9.63 19.69
N GLU A 108 -12.71 9.39 18.54
CA GLU A 108 -11.29 9.06 18.36
C GLU A 108 -10.68 9.94 17.26
N ASN A 109 -9.41 10.30 17.42
CA ASN A 109 -8.63 10.99 16.41
C ASN A 109 -8.45 10.10 15.17
N PHE A 110 -8.67 10.69 14.00
CA PHE A 110 -8.40 10.05 12.71
C PHE A 110 -7.44 10.90 11.90
N GLU A 111 -6.36 10.28 11.45
CA GLU A 111 -5.32 10.92 10.67
C GLU A 111 -5.23 10.25 9.30
N VAL A 112 -5.40 11.03 8.25
CA VAL A 112 -5.13 10.57 6.88
C VAL A 112 -3.62 10.62 6.67
N GLY A 113 -3.03 9.47 6.36
CA GLY A 113 -1.60 9.31 6.17
C GLY A 113 -1.20 9.36 4.70
N ARG A 114 -0.34 8.41 4.32
CA ARG A 114 0.16 8.31 2.93
C ARG A 114 -0.97 8.01 1.95
N MET A 115 -0.79 8.48 0.73
CA MET A 115 -1.70 8.22 -0.37
C MET A 115 -0.93 8.04 -1.68
N CYS A 116 -1.46 7.22 -2.58
CA CYS A 116 -0.94 7.10 -3.94
C CYS A 116 -2.08 6.88 -4.93
N ARG A 117 -1.85 7.34 -6.17
CA ARG A 117 -2.74 7.18 -7.32
C ARG A 117 -1.92 6.67 -8.49
N MET A 118 -2.48 5.75 -9.27
CA MET A 118 -1.89 5.21 -10.48
C MET A 118 -2.92 5.34 -11.61
N ASP A 119 -2.50 5.88 -12.76
CA ASP A 119 -3.30 5.81 -13.97
C ASP A 119 -3.24 4.39 -14.57
N GLY A 120 -4.33 3.93 -15.14
CA GLY A 120 -4.49 2.58 -15.68
C GLY A 120 -5.16 1.59 -14.71
N THR A 121 -5.29 0.36 -15.18
CA THR A 121 -5.90 -0.75 -14.44
C THR A 121 -5.01 -1.18 -13.28
N CYS A 122 -5.62 -1.38 -12.12
CA CYS A 122 -4.89 -1.79 -10.92
C CYS A 122 -5.56 -2.96 -10.21
N GLY A 123 -4.74 -3.82 -9.60
CA GLY A 123 -5.15 -4.69 -8.50
C GLY A 123 -4.74 -4.09 -7.15
N GLY A 124 -5.28 -4.63 -6.06
CA GLY A 124 -4.88 -4.20 -4.73
C GLY A 124 -5.26 -5.19 -3.63
N TYR A 125 -4.59 -5.04 -2.49
CA TYR A 125 -4.84 -5.85 -1.31
C TYR A 125 -4.57 -5.06 -0.03
N SER A 126 -5.50 -5.14 0.94
CA SER A 126 -5.36 -4.55 2.26
C SER A 126 -5.37 -5.68 3.30
N HIS A 127 -4.24 -5.87 3.97
CA HIS A 127 -4.08 -6.80 5.08
C HIS A 127 -4.26 -6.04 6.40
N ASN A 128 -5.22 -6.48 7.23
CA ASN A 128 -5.62 -5.77 8.45
C ASN A 128 -5.43 -6.61 9.73
N LEU A 129 -4.66 -7.69 9.64
CA LEU A 129 -4.34 -8.59 10.76
C LEU A 129 -2.82 -8.61 10.97
N GLY A 130 -2.34 -8.53 12.22
CA GLY A 130 -0.91 -8.50 12.49
C GLY A 130 -0.22 -7.27 11.88
N THR A 131 0.65 -7.46 10.89
CA THR A 131 1.25 -6.34 10.15
C THR A 131 0.22 -5.73 9.20
N VAL A 132 -0.27 -4.53 9.50
CA VAL A 132 -1.21 -3.83 8.63
C VAL A 132 -0.48 -3.33 7.37
N ALA A 133 -0.91 -3.80 6.20
CA ALA A 133 -0.27 -3.49 4.93
C ALA A 133 -1.30 -3.14 3.85
N GLY A 134 -0.96 -2.19 2.99
CA GLY A 134 -1.72 -1.81 1.81
C GLY A 134 -0.85 -1.98 0.57
N VAL A 135 -1.40 -2.62 -0.46
CA VAL A 135 -0.74 -2.82 -1.74
C VAL A 135 -1.65 -2.33 -2.86
N LEU A 136 -1.07 -1.56 -3.78
CA LEU A 136 -1.66 -1.19 -5.06
C LEU A 136 -0.70 -1.60 -6.18
N VAL A 137 -1.19 -2.30 -7.20
CA VAL A 137 -0.39 -2.82 -8.31
C VAL A 137 -0.99 -2.38 -9.62
N GLN A 138 -0.25 -1.63 -10.43
CA GLN A 138 -0.61 -1.32 -11.81
C GLN A 138 -0.32 -2.53 -12.70
N VAL A 139 -1.32 -2.93 -13.48
CA VAL A 139 -1.23 -4.10 -14.36
C VAL A 139 -1.78 -3.78 -15.75
N GLU A 140 -1.34 -4.53 -16.76
CA GLU A 140 -1.99 -4.62 -18.07
C GLU A 140 -2.44 -6.06 -18.31
N GLY A 141 -3.70 -6.25 -18.74
CA GLY A 141 -4.29 -7.57 -18.95
C GLY A 141 -4.52 -8.35 -17.64
N GLY A 142 -4.81 -9.64 -17.77
CA GLY A 142 -5.10 -10.52 -16.63
C GLY A 142 -6.54 -10.49 -16.14
N SER A 143 -6.72 -10.80 -14.86
CA SER A 143 -8.00 -10.76 -14.14
C SER A 143 -7.84 -10.12 -12.76
N ASP A 144 -8.94 -9.69 -12.15
CA ASP A 144 -8.93 -9.13 -10.79
C ASP A 144 -8.36 -10.13 -9.77
N GLU A 145 -8.63 -11.42 -9.93
CA GLU A 145 -8.10 -12.48 -9.07
C GLU A 145 -6.57 -12.57 -9.19
N ALA A 146 -6.03 -12.55 -10.41
CA ALA A 146 -4.59 -12.61 -10.64
C ALA A 146 -3.88 -11.38 -10.06
N ALA A 147 -4.45 -10.18 -10.27
CA ALA A 147 -3.89 -8.94 -9.75
C ALA A 147 -3.95 -8.87 -8.22
N LYS A 148 -5.04 -9.35 -7.62
CA LYS A 148 -5.17 -9.51 -6.16
C LYS A 148 -4.16 -10.51 -5.60
N ASP A 149 -3.94 -11.63 -6.28
CA ASP A 149 -2.99 -12.65 -5.86
C ASP A 149 -1.54 -12.15 -5.86
N VAL A 150 -1.15 -11.35 -6.86
CA VAL A 150 0.13 -10.64 -6.86
C VAL A 150 0.19 -9.61 -5.73
N SER A 151 -0.90 -8.89 -5.48
CA SER A 151 -0.97 -7.91 -4.38
C SER A 151 -0.79 -8.56 -3.01
N MET A 152 -1.38 -9.74 -2.79
CA MET A 152 -1.19 -10.54 -1.58
C MET A 152 0.25 -11.03 -1.43
N HIS A 153 0.88 -11.43 -2.55
CA HIS A 153 2.28 -11.81 -2.56
C HIS A 153 3.18 -10.66 -2.12
N ILE A 154 2.99 -9.46 -2.67
CA ILE A 154 3.77 -8.26 -2.32
C ILE A 154 3.62 -7.95 -0.82
N ALA A 155 2.40 -8.03 -0.27
CA ALA A 155 2.17 -7.79 1.15
C ALA A 155 2.94 -8.78 2.05
N ALA A 156 3.09 -10.04 1.62
CA ALA A 156 3.80 -11.08 2.34
C ALA A 156 5.32 -10.98 2.19
N MET A 157 5.81 -10.82 0.95
CA MET A 157 7.23 -10.95 0.60
C MET A 157 7.99 -9.62 0.57
N ARG A 158 7.27 -8.50 0.54
CA ARG A 158 7.83 -7.13 0.64
C ARG A 158 9.01 -6.88 -0.30
N PRO A 159 8.88 -7.16 -1.62
CA PRO A 159 9.89 -6.78 -2.59
C PRO A 159 10.13 -5.27 -2.52
N VAL A 160 11.37 -4.86 -2.80
CA VAL A 160 11.77 -3.45 -2.84
C VAL A 160 11.85 -2.92 -4.27
N ALA A 161 11.77 -3.81 -5.27
CA ALA A 161 11.86 -3.49 -6.69
C ALA A 161 10.92 -4.38 -7.51
N LEU A 162 10.53 -3.92 -8.69
CA LEU A 162 9.69 -4.70 -9.62
C LEU A 162 10.51 -5.84 -10.25
N SER A 163 11.62 -5.50 -10.89
CA SER A 163 12.53 -6.43 -11.54
C SER A 163 13.94 -6.28 -11.01
N LYS A 164 14.82 -7.19 -11.43
CA LYS A 164 16.26 -7.12 -11.12
C LYS A 164 16.91 -5.83 -11.64
N ASP A 165 16.39 -5.29 -12.75
CA ASP A 165 16.95 -4.12 -13.42
C ASP A 165 16.54 -2.82 -12.71
N ASP A 166 15.55 -2.90 -11.81
CA ASP A 166 15.07 -1.79 -10.98
C ASP A 166 15.77 -1.75 -9.60
N LEU A 167 16.70 -2.66 -9.32
CA LEU A 167 17.48 -2.66 -8.08
C LEU A 167 18.60 -1.62 -8.14
N ASP A 168 18.90 -1.00 -6.99
CA ASP A 168 20.06 -0.11 -6.87
C ASP A 168 21.34 -0.89 -7.14
N THR A 169 22.04 -0.51 -8.21
CA THR A 169 23.29 -1.16 -8.64
C THR A 169 24.36 -1.07 -7.56
N VAL A 170 24.38 0.01 -6.77
CA VAL A 170 25.34 0.19 -5.68
C VAL A 170 25.10 -0.87 -4.61
N LEU A 171 23.85 -1.12 -4.23
CA LEU A 171 23.46 -2.14 -3.27
C LEU A 171 23.82 -3.55 -3.78
N VAL A 172 23.56 -3.83 -5.06
CA VAL A 172 23.87 -5.12 -5.69
C VAL A 172 25.38 -5.38 -5.73
N ASP A 173 26.18 -4.35 -6.06
CA ASP A 173 27.63 -4.47 -6.11
C ASP A 173 28.25 -4.63 -4.71
N GLN A 174 27.76 -3.88 -3.73
CA GLN A 174 28.15 -4.04 -2.33
C GLN A 174 27.86 -5.45 -1.81
N GLU A 175 26.68 -5.99 -2.11
CA GLU A 175 26.31 -7.35 -1.73
C GLU A 175 27.23 -8.38 -2.42
N ARG A 176 27.54 -8.20 -3.71
CA ARG A 176 28.47 -9.07 -4.45
C ARG A 176 29.86 -9.08 -3.80
N GLU A 177 30.40 -7.93 -3.45
CA GLU A 177 31.71 -7.81 -2.79
C GLU A 177 31.73 -8.46 -1.40
N TYR A 178 30.65 -8.27 -0.63
CA TYR A 178 30.47 -8.92 0.67
C TYR A 178 30.46 -10.44 0.53
N LEU A 179 29.65 -10.98 -0.39
CA LEU A 179 29.55 -12.42 -0.67
C LEU A 179 30.89 -13.01 -1.13
N ARG A 180 31.63 -12.28 -1.98
CA ARG A 180 32.95 -12.69 -2.46
C ARG A 180 33.96 -12.75 -1.32
N SER A 181 33.99 -11.71 -0.49
CA SER A 181 34.87 -11.64 0.68
C SER A 181 34.60 -12.77 1.67
N ALA A 182 33.32 -13.11 1.89
CA ALA A 182 32.92 -14.23 2.73
C ALA A 182 33.40 -15.58 2.15
N ALA A 183 33.20 -15.81 0.86
CA ALA A 183 33.59 -17.06 0.20
C ALA A 183 35.12 -17.28 0.14
N ILE A 184 35.92 -16.21 0.00
CA ILE A 184 37.38 -16.29 0.08
C ILE A 184 37.84 -16.66 1.49
N LYS A 185 37.22 -16.09 2.54
CA LYS A 185 37.54 -16.40 3.94
C LYS A 185 37.24 -17.87 4.29
N GLU A 186 36.27 -18.49 3.62
CA GLU A 186 35.99 -19.93 3.73
C GLU A 186 37.07 -20.83 3.09
N GLY A 187 38.11 -20.26 2.45
CA GLY A 187 39.25 -20.99 1.89
C GLY A 187 38.95 -21.73 0.58
N LYS A 188 37.89 -21.35 -0.14
CA LYS A 188 37.45 -22.06 -1.35
C LYS A 188 38.25 -21.66 -2.60
N PRO A 189 38.43 -22.57 -3.58
CA PRO A 189 39.05 -22.24 -4.86
C PRO A 189 38.30 -21.14 -5.62
N ALA A 190 39.02 -20.31 -6.39
CA ALA A 190 38.44 -19.13 -7.07
C ALA A 190 37.23 -19.45 -7.97
N ASN A 191 37.29 -20.55 -8.74
CA ASN A 191 36.19 -21.01 -9.58
C ASN A 191 34.94 -21.47 -8.79
N ILE A 192 35.11 -21.89 -7.54
CA ILE A 192 34.01 -22.21 -6.63
C ILE A 192 33.46 -20.93 -5.98
N VAL A 193 34.34 -19.99 -5.63
CA VAL A 193 33.96 -18.67 -5.11
C VAL A 193 33.04 -17.95 -6.09
N ASP A 194 33.43 -17.83 -7.36
CA ASP A 194 32.65 -17.10 -8.35
C ASP A 194 31.25 -17.72 -8.56
N LYS A 195 31.16 -19.06 -8.65
CA LYS A 195 29.87 -19.77 -8.75
C LYS A 195 29.01 -19.60 -7.52
N MET A 196 29.60 -19.60 -6.32
CA MET A 196 28.87 -19.40 -5.08
C MET A 196 28.33 -17.98 -4.94
N VAL A 197 29.15 -16.99 -5.28
CA VAL A 197 28.76 -15.58 -5.26
C VAL A 197 27.59 -15.37 -6.20
N GLU A 198 27.67 -15.89 -7.43
CA GLU A 198 26.58 -15.77 -8.40
C GLU A 198 25.29 -16.40 -7.87
N GLY A 199 25.33 -17.63 -7.36
CA GLY A 199 24.14 -18.29 -6.82
C GLY A 199 23.50 -17.54 -5.64
N ARG A 200 24.32 -17.02 -4.71
CA ARG A 200 23.83 -16.22 -3.57
C ARG A 200 23.29 -14.85 -4.01
N LEU A 201 23.90 -14.24 -5.03
CA LEU A 201 23.42 -12.98 -5.59
C LEU A 201 22.08 -13.16 -6.30
N GLN A 202 21.89 -14.27 -7.02
CA GLN A 202 20.59 -14.61 -7.60
C GLN A 202 19.52 -14.80 -6.53
N GLN A 203 19.86 -15.43 -5.39
CA GLN A 203 18.94 -15.52 -4.25
C GLN A 203 18.61 -14.14 -3.69
N PHE A 204 19.60 -13.26 -3.50
CA PHE A 204 19.37 -11.90 -3.05
C PHE A 204 18.43 -11.13 -3.99
N ILE A 205 18.64 -11.24 -5.30
CA ILE A 205 17.75 -10.63 -6.30
C ILE A 205 16.34 -11.23 -6.19
N ALA A 206 16.22 -12.56 -6.06
CA ALA A 206 14.94 -13.24 -5.91
C ALA A 206 14.23 -12.89 -4.60
N GLU A 207 14.92 -12.41 -3.57
CA GLU A 207 14.29 -11.89 -2.35
C GLU A 207 13.81 -10.45 -2.51
N LYS A 208 14.49 -9.65 -3.35
CA LYS A 208 14.27 -8.19 -3.45
C LYS A 208 13.41 -7.74 -4.63
N ALA A 209 13.43 -8.46 -5.74
CA ALA A 209 12.73 -8.11 -6.97
C ALA A 209 11.47 -8.97 -7.15
N LEU A 210 10.30 -8.32 -7.21
CA LEU A 210 8.98 -8.97 -7.28
C LEU A 210 8.91 -10.04 -8.37
N LEU A 211 9.29 -9.71 -9.61
CA LEU A 211 9.15 -10.61 -10.74
C LEU A 211 10.07 -11.84 -10.66
N ALA A 212 11.12 -11.79 -9.84
CA ALA A 212 12.05 -12.89 -9.60
C ALA A 212 11.67 -13.73 -8.37
N GLN A 213 10.76 -13.25 -7.50
CA GLN A 213 10.35 -13.95 -6.30
C GLN A 213 9.64 -15.28 -6.65
N PRO A 214 9.93 -16.38 -5.94
CA PRO A 214 9.12 -17.59 -5.98
C PRO A 214 7.70 -17.28 -5.53
N TYR A 215 6.69 -17.68 -6.29
CA TYR A 215 5.31 -17.31 -6.00
C TYR A 215 4.79 -18.04 -4.75
N VAL A 216 4.31 -17.28 -3.76
CA VAL A 216 3.91 -17.81 -2.42
C VAL A 216 2.85 -18.91 -2.45
N LYS A 217 2.02 -19.01 -3.49
CA LYS A 217 1.02 -20.08 -3.61
C LYS A 217 1.51 -21.28 -4.43
N ASP A 218 2.60 -21.12 -5.17
CA ASP A 218 3.23 -22.16 -5.99
C ASP A 218 4.70 -21.78 -6.25
N ASP A 219 5.60 -22.25 -5.39
CA ASP A 219 7.03 -21.92 -5.40
C ASP A 219 7.81 -22.50 -6.58
N LYS A 220 7.15 -23.30 -7.43
CA LYS A 220 7.71 -23.85 -8.66
C LYS A 220 7.81 -22.85 -9.80
N GLN A 221 7.17 -21.70 -9.66
CA GLN A 221 7.20 -20.62 -10.64
C GLN A 221 7.47 -19.28 -9.96
N THR A 222 8.03 -18.33 -10.72
CA THR A 222 8.19 -16.95 -10.23
C THR A 222 6.87 -16.19 -10.31
N VAL A 223 6.77 -15.05 -9.61
CA VAL A 223 5.64 -14.13 -9.80
C VAL A 223 5.55 -13.64 -11.25
N GLY A 224 6.69 -13.42 -11.91
CA GLY A 224 6.72 -13.03 -13.31
C GLY A 224 6.13 -14.09 -14.24
N ASP A 225 6.45 -15.36 -14.01
CA ASP A 225 5.89 -16.48 -14.77
C ASP A 225 4.40 -16.67 -14.49
N PHE A 226 3.99 -16.55 -13.23
CA PHE A 226 2.59 -16.57 -12.84
C PHE A 226 1.80 -15.47 -13.57
N ALA A 227 2.26 -14.21 -13.52
CA ALA A 227 1.60 -13.10 -14.18
C ALA A 227 1.48 -13.34 -15.70
N LYS A 228 2.57 -13.75 -16.36
CA LYS A 228 2.56 -14.10 -17.79
C LYS A 228 1.57 -15.22 -18.11
N SER A 229 1.51 -16.27 -17.30
CA SER A 229 0.57 -17.39 -17.48
C SER A 229 -0.90 -16.96 -17.42
N LYS A 230 -1.17 -15.83 -16.75
CA LYS A 230 -2.50 -15.21 -16.65
C LYS A 230 -2.73 -14.13 -17.71
N GLY A 231 -1.80 -13.92 -18.64
CA GLY A 231 -1.88 -12.83 -19.62
C GLY A 231 -1.77 -11.44 -18.98
N MET A 232 -1.11 -11.35 -17.83
CA MET A 232 -0.95 -10.13 -17.04
C MET A 232 0.49 -9.64 -17.09
N THR A 233 0.68 -8.34 -17.27
CA THR A 233 1.97 -7.67 -17.10
C THR A 233 1.90 -6.74 -15.89
N VAL A 234 2.78 -6.93 -14.92
CA VAL A 234 2.91 -6.02 -13.77
C VAL A 234 3.81 -4.85 -14.15
N LYS A 235 3.32 -3.61 -13.97
CA LYS A 235 4.02 -2.39 -14.41
C LYS A 235 4.66 -1.62 -13.26
N LYS A 236 3.96 -1.54 -12.14
CA LYS A 236 4.39 -0.82 -10.95
C LYS A 236 3.63 -1.36 -9.74
N PHE A 237 4.22 -1.26 -8.55
CA PHE A 237 3.48 -1.45 -7.30
C PHE A 237 3.88 -0.39 -6.28
N GLU A 238 3.00 -0.19 -5.30
CA GLU A 238 3.26 0.56 -4.07
C GLU A 238 2.88 -0.34 -2.90
N LEU A 239 3.73 -0.40 -1.88
CA LEU A 239 3.50 -1.14 -0.64
C LEU A 239 3.67 -0.17 0.53
N PHE A 240 2.60 0.01 1.30
CA PHE A 240 2.64 0.75 2.56
C PHE A 240 2.45 -0.22 3.73
N ILE A 241 3.28 -0.08 4.75
CA ILE A 241 3.16 -0.80 6.02
C ILE A 241 2.87 0.24 7.09
N LEU A 242 1.78 0.05 7.84
CA LEU A 242 1.41 0.98 8.90
C LEU A 242 2.55 1.08 9.94
N GLY A 243 2.92 2.31 10.30
CA GLY A 243 3.99 2.59 11.27
C GLY A 243 5.41 2.49 10.73
N GLN A 244 5.59 2.29 9.42
CA GLN A 244 6.88 2.39 8.72
C GLN A 244 6.92 3.59 7.77
#